data_AF-A0AAU6NX27-F1
#
_entry.id   AF-A0AAU6NX27-F1
#
_cell.length_a   1.000
_cell.length_b   1.000
_cell.length_c   1.000
_cell.angle_alpha   90.00
_cell.angle_beta   90.00
_cell.angle_gamma   90.00
#
_symmetry.space_group_name_H-M   'P 1'
#
loop_
_entity.id
_entity.type
_entity.pdbx_description
1 polymer ?
#
loop_
_entity_poly.entity_id
_entity_poly.type
_entity_poly.pdbx_seq_one_letter_code
_entity_poly.pdbx_strand_id
1 'polypeptide(L)'
;MKPTALKRYSIKCLLVLASIVCYTSNIKAQNQTKLAPFKLVIEHSNQGFSLTSLKGTIWKKLSFSLKSDTSQIIDEYGLLSSGTTSKVAPPNLTDFLFTITKTADGVLLKGLEGTAWTELSFSLPVKGKQLFTHEGMVK
;
A
#
# COMPACT_ATOMS: atom_id res chain seq x y z
N MET A 1 -43.12 -55.83 36.97
CA MET A 1 -43.79 -54.51 37.11
C MET A 1 -43.25 -53.81 38.35
N LYS A 2 -42.40 -52.79 38.17
CA LYS A 2 -42.08 -51.64 39.07
C LYS A 2 -40.97 -50.79 38.41
N PRO A 3 -40.90 -49.47 38.69
CA PRO A 3 -40.65 -48.46 37.67
C PRO A 3 -39.25 -47.83 37.69
N THR A 4 -38.91 -47.24 36.55
CA THR A 4 -38.18 -45.99 36.28
C THR A 4 -37.22 -45.41 37.33
N ALA A 5 -35.98 -45.15 36.91
CA ALA A 5 -35.23 -43.97 37.36
C ALA A 5 -34.23 -43.56 36.27
N LEU A 6 -34.58 -42.52 35.49
CA LEU A 6 -33.61 -41.81 34.65
C LEU A 6 -32.55 -41.21 35.58
N LYS A 7 -31.32 -41.72 35.50
CA LYS A 7 -30.22 -41.31 36.37
C LYS A 7 -29.79 -39.90 35.96
N ARG A 8 -30.00 -38.94 36.87
CA ARG A 8 -29.50 -37.56 36.83
C ARG A 8 -28.06 -37.56 36.33
N TYR A 9 -27.84 -37.17 35.07
CA TYR A 9 -26.50 -36.89 34.57
C TYR A 9 -25.97 -35.71 35.38
N SER A 10 -24.94 -36.00 36.18
CA SER A 10 -24.35 -35.06 37.12
C SER A 10 -23.73 -33.91 36.33
N ILE A 11 -24.16 -32.69 36.65
CA ILE A 11 -23.76 -31.38 36.07
C ILE A 11 -22.24 -31.22 35.91
N LYS A 12 -21.44 -32.05 36.59
CA LYS A 12 -19.98 -32.12 36.48
C LYS A 12 -19.47 -32.49 35.08
N CYS A 13 -20.25 -33.17 34.24
CA CYS A 13 -19.84 -33.46 32.86
C CYS A 13 -20.05 -32.28 31.89
N LEU A 14 -20.85 -31.28 32.26
CA LEU A 14 -21.06 -30.09 31.40
C LEU A 14 -19.88 -29.11 31.47
N LEU A 15 -19.07 -29.15 32.54
CA LEU A 15 -17.97 -28.23 32.77
C LEU A 15 -16.69 -28.56 31.98
N VAL A 16 -16.56 -29.80 31.46
CA VAL A 16 -15.39 -30.21 30.67
C VAL A 16 -15.46 -29.73 29.21
N LEU A 17 -16.65 -29.37 28.72
CA LEU A 17 -16.84 -28.80 27.38
C LEU A 17 -16.61 -27.28 27.31
N ALA A 18 -16.43 -26.59 28.43
CA ALA A 18 -16.27 -25.14 28.48
C ALA A 18 -14.79 -24.67 28.40
N SER A 19 -13.81 -25.56 28.49
CA SER A 19 -12.39 -25.19 28.61
C SER A 19 -11.58 -25.17 27.29
N ILE A 20 -12.20 -25.40 26.13
CA ILE A 20 -11.54 -25.28 24.80
C ILE A 20 -12.03 -24.02 24.06
N VAL A 21 -12.23 -22.93 24.80
CA VAL A 21 -12.50 -21.60 24.21
C VAL A 21 -11.54 -20.59 24.81
N CYS A 22 -10.24 -20.82 24.62
CA CYS A 22 -9.24 -19.78 24.75
C CYS A 22 -8.41 -19.77 23.47
N TYR A 23 -9.02 -19.26 22.40
CA TYR A 23 -8.24 -18.68 21.30
C TYR A 23 -7.47 -17.51 21.89
N THR A 24 -6.23 -17.74 22.34
CA THR A 24 -5.30 -16.66 22.62
C THR A 24 -4.85 -16.10 21.28
N SER A 25 -5.66 -15.20 20.70
CA SER A 25 -5.17 -14.30 19.68
C SER A 25 -4.10 -13.42 20.36
N ASN A 26 -2.84 -13.78 20.17
CA ASN A 26 -1.73 -12.88 20.43
C ASN A 26 -1.85 -11.72 19.44
N ILE A 27 -2.67 -10.73 19.76
CA ILE A 27 -2.69 -9.45 19.06
C ILE A 27 -1.40 -8.75 19.49
N LYS A 28 -0.33 -8.96 18.73
CA LYS A 28 0.79 -8.02 18.75
C LYS A 28 0.22 -6.68 18.33
N ALA A 29 0.18 -5.71 19.24
CA ALA A 29 0.05 -4.32 18.86
C ALA A 29 1.18 -4.03 17.86
N GLN A 30 0.85 -3.95 16.57
CA GLN A 30 1.78 -3.42 15.59
C GLN A 30 1.98 -1.96 15.97
N ASN A 31 3.18 -1.61 16.42
CA ASN A 31 3.64 -0.23 16.34
C ASN A 31 3.56 0.12 14.86
N GLN A 32 2.44 0.69 14.42
CA GLN A 32 2.32 1.24 13.09
C GLN A 32 3.29 2.41 13.06
N THR A 33 4.50 2.16 12.55
CA THR A 33 5.39 3.25 12.14
C THR A 33 4.59 4.05 11.13
N LYS A 34 4.09 5.20 11.58
CA LYS A 34 3.23 6.05 10.78
C LYS A 34 4.01 6.44 9.53
N LEU A 35 3.53 5.96 8.38
CA LEU A 35 4.13 6.29 7.09
C LEU A 35 4.17 7.80 6.93
N ALA A 36 5.31 8.34 6.50
CA ALA A 36 5.42 9.76 6.22
C ALA A 36 4.50 10.09 5.01
N PRO A 37 3.72 11.18 5.08
CA PRO A 37 2.71 11.44 4.06
C PRO A 37 3.26 12.19 2.85
N PHE A 38 3.16 11.61 1.66
CA PHE A 38 3.31 12.30 0.37
C PHE A 38 1.97 12.48 -0.36
N LYS A 39 1.95 13.41 -1.32
CA LYS A 39 0.80 13.69 -2.19
C LYS A 39 1.26 14.09 -3.58
N LEU A 40 0.98 13.27 -4.58
CA LEU A 40 1.47 13.41 -5.96
C LEU A 40 0.30 13.35 -6.96
N VAL A 41 0.37 14.17 -8.00
CA VAL A 41 -0.54 14.11 -9.15
C VAL A 41 0.23 13.59 -10.35
N ILE A 42 -0.22 12.50 -10.94
CA ILE A 42 0.25 12.04 -12.24
C ILE A 42 -0.65 12.59 -13.34
N GLU A 43 -0.04 13.06 -14.42
CA GLU A 43 -0.71 13.50 -15.64
C GLU A 43 -0.10 12.78 -16.85
N HIS A 44 -0.94 12.20 -17.70
CA HIS A 44 -0.50 11.68 -18.99
C HIS A 44 -0.45 12.82 -19.99
N SER A 45 0.75 13.11 -20.50
CA SER A 45 0.97 14.08 -21.57
C SER A 45 1.16 13.39 -22.92
N ASN A 46 1.08 14.15 -24.01
CA ASN A 46 1.35 13.63 -25.36
C ASN A 46 2.77 13.05 -25.52
N GLN A 47 3.70 13.40 -24.63
CA GLN A 47 5.12 13.01 -24.70
C GLN A 47 5.54 12.03 -23.60
N GLY A 48 4.62 11.58 -22.73
CA GLY A 48 4.97 10.74 -21.56
C GLY A 48 4.17 11.12 -20.32
N PHE A 49 4.75 10.95 -19.13
CA PHE A 49 4.10 11.33 -17.88
C PHE A 49 4.74 12.58 -17.28
N SER A 50 3.91 13.33 -16.56
CA SER A 50 4.41 14.32 -15.61
C SER A 50 3.87 14.03 -14.23
N LEU A 51 4.72 14.16 -13.22
CA LEU A 51 4.33 14.10 -11.82
C LEU A 51 4.47 15.48 -11.22
N THR A 52 3.42 15.94 -10.53
CA THR A 52 3.42 17.18 -9.75
C THR A 52 3.35 16.83 -8.28
N SER A 53 4.30 17.32 -7.50
CA SER A 53 4.31 17.12 -6.06
C SER A 53 3.58 18.23 -5.35
N LEU A 54 2.61 17.83 -4.52
CA LEU A 54 1.92 18.72 -3.59
C LEU A 54 2.58 18.65 -2.20
N LYS A 55 3.19 17.51 -1.85
CA LYS A 55 3.84 17.26 -0.56
C LYS A 55 4.77 16.05 -0.63
N GLY A 56 5.87 16.09 0.13
CA GLY A 56 6.70 14.91 0.45
C GLY A 56 7.98 14.76 -0.39
N THR A 57 8.31 15.72 -1.24
CA THR A 57 9.46 15.66 -2.16
C THR A 57 10.22 16.98 -2.20
N ILE A 58 11.48 16.97 -2.65
CA ILE A 58 12.24 18.21 -2.93
C ILE A 58 11.88 18.85 -4.27
N TRP A 59 11.37 18.05 -5.20
CA TRP A 59 10.99 18.50 -6.53
C TRP A 59 9.52 18.92 -6.57
N LYS A 60 9.19 19.94 -7.38
CA LYS A 60 7.79 20.34 -7.61
C LYS A 60 7.15 19.62 -8.80
N LYS A 61 7.94 19.36 -9.84
CA LYS A 61 7.47 18.68 -11.05
C LYS A 61 8.57 17.82 -11.65
N LEU A 62 8.21 16.62 -12.10
CA LEU A 62 9.04 15.76 -12.94
C LEU A 62 8.30 15.53 -14.26
N SER A 63 9.04 15.35 -15.34
CA SER A 63 8.47 14.99 -16.65
C SER A 63 9.45 14.08 -17.37
N PHE A 64 8.93 12.97 -17.89
CA PHE A 64 9.73 11.93 -18.53
C PHE A 64 8.87 11.11 -19.49
N SER A 65 9.54 10.51 -20.46
CA SER A 65 8.94 9.61 -21.44
C SER A 65 9.25 8.17 -21.07
N LEU A 66 8.26 7.30 -21.22
CA LEU A 66 8.40 5.85 -21.03
C LEU A 66 8.00 5.14 -22.32
N LYS A 67 8.79 4.14 -22.72
CA LYS A 67 8.37 3.16 -23.73
C LYS A 67 7.32 2.24 -23.10
N SER A 68 6.52 1.57 -23.92
CA SER A 68 5.58 0.56 -23.42
C SER A 68 6.33 -0.49 -22.60
N ASP A 69 5.75 -0.89 -21.48
CA ASP A 69 6.24 -1.98 -20.62
C ASP A 69 7.63 -1.72 -20.02
N THR A 70 8.07 -0.46 -20.05
CA THR A 70 9.25 0.01 -19.31
C THR A 70 8.82 0.76 -18.05
N SER A 71 9.61 0.61 -17.00
CA SER A 71 9.36 1.21 -15.69
C SER A 71 10.37 2.32 -15.39
N GLN A 72 9.89 3.39 -14.74
CA GLN A 72 10.74 4.43 -14.15
C GLN A 72 10.61 4.36 -12.63
N ILE A 73 11.75 4.38 -11.94
CA ILE A 73 11.82 4.41 -10.47
C ILE A 73 11.79 5.88 -10.01
N ILE A 74 11.01 6.18 -8.97
CA ILE A 74 10.80 7.52 -8.44
C ILE A 74 10.87 7.50 -6.91
N ASP A 75 11.59 8.47 -6.34
CA ASP A 75 11.68 8.73 -4.91
C ASP A 75 11.42 10.22 -4.58
N GLU A 76 11.62 10.60 -3.33
CA GLU A 76 11.50 11.97 -2.83
C GLU A 76 12.48 12.96 -3.47
N TYR A 77 13.58 12.47 -4.05
CA TYR A 77 14.63 13.23 -4.70
C TYR A 77 14.43 13.38 -6.20
N GLY A 78 13.78 12.43 -6.86
CA GLY A 78 13.43 12.55 -8.27
C GLY A 78 13.33 11.23 -9.01
N LEU A 79 13.88 11.22 -10.22
CA LEU A 79 13.97 10.05 -11.10
C LEU A 79 15.26 9.30 -10.81
N LEU A 80 15.17 7.98 -10.63
CA LEU A 80 16.35 7.13 -10.44
C LEU A 80 16.70 6.41 -11.74
N SER A 81 17.98 6.38 -12.07
CA SER A 81 18.49 5.52 -13.14
C SER A 81 18.41 4.05 -12.70
N SER A 82 18.12 3.15 -13.64
CA SER A 82 18.09 1.70 -13.40
C SER A 82 19.36 1.24 -12.66
N GLY A 83 19.19 0.58 -11.51
CA GLY A 83 20.31 0.10 -10.67
C GLY A 83 20.81 1.08 -9.59
N THR A 84 20.18 2.24 -9.42
CA THR A 84 20.46 3.16 -8.31
C THR A 84 19.55 2.83 -7.13
N THR A 85 20.10 2.65 -5.94
CA THR A 85 19.32 2.53 -4.70
C THR A 85 19.01 3.92 -4.13
N SER A 86 17.86 4.09 -3.46
CA SER A 86 17.54 5.33 -2.75
C SER A 86 18.68 5.74 -1.81
N LYS A 87 18.92 7.06 -1.75
CA LYS A 87 19.75 7.63 -0.69
C LYS A 87 18.85 7.81 0.52
N VAL A 88 19.36 7.51 1.72
CA VAL A 88 18.61 7.75 2.97
C VAL A 88 18.20 9.24 3.01
N ALA A 89 16.89 9.47 3.10
CA ALA A 89 16.31 10.80 3.16
C ALA A 89 16.80 11.57 4.42
N PRO A 90 17.11 12.89 4.36
CA PRO A 90 17.21 13.70 5.56
C PRO A 90 15.85 13.67 6.29
N PRO A 91 15.84 13.88 7.62
CA PRO A 91 14.68 13.61 8.50
C PRO A 91 13.38 14.34 8.15
N ASN A 92 13.39 15.26 7.18
CA ASN A 92 12.25 16.08 6.76
C ASN A 92 11.62 15.63 5.43
N LEU A 93 12.15 14.59 4.77
CA LEU A 93 11.56 14.05 3.54
C LEU A 93 10.78 12.78 3.81
N THR A 94 9.87 12.46 2.89
CA THR A 94 9.08 11.24 2.95
C THR A 94 9.93 10.14 2.32
N ASP A 95 10.41 9.19 3.12
CA ASP A 95 11.18 8.04 2.66
C ASP A 95 10.25 7.10 1.88
N PHE A 96 10.18 7.27 0.55
CA PHE A 96 9.33 6.47 -0.33
C PHE A 96 10.07 6.08 -1.60
N LEU A 97 9.69 4.93 -2.13
CA LEU A 97 10.20 4.44 -3.41
C LEU A 97 9.08 3.73 -4.15
N PHE A 98 8.81 4.13 -5.38
CA PHE A 98 7.86 3.43 -6.23
C PHE A 98 8.32 3.41 -7.69
N THR A 99 7.71 2.52 -8.47
CA THR A 99 7.88 2.49 -9.91
C THR A 99 6.60 2.93 -10.61
N ILE A 100 6.76 3.54 -11.77
CA ILE A 100 5.67 3.83 -12.70
C ILE A 100 5.96 3.12 -14.02
N THR A 101 4.97 2.38 -14.51
CA THR A 101 5.04 1.64 -15.77
C THR A 101 3.89 2.06 -16.67
N LYS A 102 4.21 2.32 -17.94
CA LYS A 102 3.19 2.46 -18.98
C LYS A 102 2.77 1.08 -19.45
N THR A 103 1.51 0.72 -19.28
CA THR A 103 0.94 -0.56 -19.75
C THR A 103 0.02 -0.33 -20.94
N ALA A 104 -0.44 -1.42 -21.57
CA ALA A 104 -1.45 -1.35 -22.63
C ALA A 104 -2.78 -0.73 -22.13
N ASP A 105 -3.16 -1.01 -20.89
CA ASP A 105 -4.45 -0.61 -20.31
C ASP A 105 -4.40 0.70 -19.51
N GLY A 106 -3.20 1.27 -19.31
CA GLY A 106 -3.02 2.54 -18.60
C GLY A 106 -1.69 2.67 -17.88
N VAL A 107 -1.78 2.88 -16.56
CA VAL A 107 -0.65 3.13 -15.66
C VAL A 107 -0.65 2.09 -14.55
N LEU A 108 0.52 1.51 -14.31
CA LEU A 108 0.79 0.66 -13.16
C LEU A 108 1.83 1.32 -12.27
N LEU A 109 1.47 1.57 -11.01
CA LEU A 109 2.40 1.97 -9.97
C LEU A 109 2.71 0.76 -9.09
N LYS A 110 3.99 0.53 -8.76
CA LYS A 110 4.38 -0.47 -7.75
C LYS A 110 5.11 0.20 -6.60
N GLY A 111 4.58 0.03 -5.39
CA GLY A 111 5.18 0.53 -4.15
C GLY A 111 6.30 -0.40 -3.72
N LEU A 112 7.49 0.15 -3.50
CA LEU A 112 8.66 -0.59 -3.00
C LEU A 112 8.90 -0.23 -1.53
N GLU A 113 8.81 1.06 -1.19
CA GLU A 113 9.00 1.59 0.16
C GLU A 113 8.06 2.79 0.41
N GLY A 114 7.77 3.08 1.68
CA GLY A 114 7.01 4.30 2.06
C GLY A 114 5.56 4.37 1.58
N THR A 115 4.96 3.24 1.19
CA THR A 115 3.60 3.14 0.63
C THR A 115 2.80 2.05 1.32
N ALA A 116 1.51 2.28 1.52
CA ALA A 116 0.56 1.30 2.07
C ALA A 116 0.07 0.29 1.02
N TRP A 117 0.39 0.54 -0.25
CA TRP A 117 -0.04 -0.25 -1.39
C TRP A 117 1.17 -0.89 -2.06
N THR A 118 1.03 -2.15 -2.47
CA THR A 118 2.03 -2.84 -3.29
C THR A 118 1.87 -2.46 -4.76
N GLU A 119 0.63 -2.31 -5.24
CA GLU A 119 0.32 -1.96 -6.62
C GLU A 119 -0.93 -1.08 -6.71
N LEU A 120 -0.92 -0.13 -7.65
CA LEU A 120 -2.09 0.63 -8.09
C LEU A 120 -2.13 0.58 -9.60
N SER A 121 -3.24 0.12 -10.17
CA SER A 121 -3.45 0.06 -11.62
C SER A 121 -4.70 0.84 -11.99
N PHE A 122 -4.60 1.70 -12.99
CA PHE A 122 -5.70 2.54 -13.46
C PHE A 122 -5.48 3.02 -14.88
N SER A 123 -6.58 3.23 -15.60
CA SER A 123 -6.56 3.89 -16.90
C SER A 123 -6.39 5.40 -16.73
N LEU A 124 -5.52 6.01 -17.52
CA LEU A 124 -5.27 7.45 -17.51
C LEU A 124 -5.29 7.99 -18.95
N PRO A 125 -6.41 8.61 -19.40
CA PRO A 125 -6.50 9.14 -20.75
C PRO A 125 -5.48 10.27 -20.95
N VAL A 126 -5.18 10.62 -22.20
CA VAL A 126 -4.31 11.75 -22.52
C VAL A 126 -4.87 13.04 -21.91
N LYS A 127 -4.01 13.83 -21.25
CA LYS A 127 -4.35 14.99 -20.39
C LYS A 127 -5.17 14.64 -19.13
N GLY A 128 -5.44 13.37 -18.90
CA GLY A 128 -6.04 12.87 -17.68
C GLY A 128 -5.08 13.01 -16.50
N LYS A 129 -5.66 13.22 -15.32
CA LYS A 129 -4.94 13.39 -14.06
C LYS A 129 -5.45 12.41 -13.02
N GLN A 130 -4.53 11.85 -12.24
CA GLN A 130 -4.87 11.04 -11.08
C GLN A 130 -4.05 11.53 -9.88
N LEU A 131 -4.72 11.75 -8.77
CA LEU A 131 -4.09 12.07 -7.50
C LEU A 131 -3.85 10.79 -6.71
N PHE A 132 -2.68 10.65 -6.10
CA PHE A 132 -2.38 9.54 -5.20
C PHE A 132 -1.51 9.99 -4.02
N THR A 133 -1.56 9.20 -2.97
CA THR A 133 -0.84 9.40 -1.71
C THR A 133 -0.15 8.10 -1.30
N HIS A 134 0.58 8.16 -0.19
CA HIS A 134 1.12 6.98 0.47
C HIS A 134 0.05 5.93 0.83
N GLU A 135 -1.23 6.30 0.94
CA GLU A 135 -2.33 5.39 1.26
C GLU A 135 -3.03 4.81 0.01
N GLY A 136 -2.91 5.47 -1.14
CA GLY A 136 -3.51 4.97 -2.39
C GLY A 136 -3.98 6.07 -3.34
N MET A 137 -4.84 5.69 -4.28
CA MET A 137 -5.51 6.65 -5.18
C MET A 137 -6.57 7.47 -4.44
N VAL A 138 -6.66 8.75 -4.78
CA VAL A 138 -7.70 9.65 -4.29
C VAL A 138 -8.75 9.84 -5.37
N LYS A 139 -10.02 9.62 -5.03
CA LYS A 139 -11.16 9.83 -5.93
C LYS A 139 -11.47 11.31 -6.11
#